data_AF-A0A2M8AY82-F1
#
_entry.id   AF-A0A2M8AY82-F1
#
_cell.length_a   1.000
_cell.length_b   1.000
_cell.length_c   1.000
_cell.angle_alpha   90.00
_cell.angle_beta   90.00
_cell.angle_gamma   90.00
#
_symmetry.space_group_name_H-M   'P 1'
#
loop_
_entity.id
_entity.type
_entity.pdbx_description
1 polymer ?
#
loop_
_entity_poly.entity_id
_entity_poly.type
_entity_poly.pdbx_seq_one_letter_code
_entity_poly.pdbx_strand_id
1 'polypeptide(L)'
;MNEAETRAEHIDPALKAAGWGVVEGSRIHREYSITPGRVEGAGRRGKAITADYVLVYRNTKLAVADLGRPDEIGQVFAGFQKYLYQQQAAA
;
A
#
# COMPACT_ATOMS: atom_id res chain seq x y z
N MET A 1 -1.48 20.39 12.02
CA MET A 1 -1.33 19.45 10.90
C MET A 1 -0.12 18.60 11.12
N ASN A 2 -0.33 17.48 11.80
CA ASN A 2 0.63 16.39 11.92
C ASN A 2 0.42 15.37 10.79
N GLU A 3 1.36 14.47 10.61
CA GLU A 3 1.33 13.49 9.52
C GLU A 3 0.15 12.50 9.61
N ALA A 4 -0.30 12.18 10.83
CA ALA A 4 -1.44 11.29 11.07
C ALA A 4 -2.77 11.96 10.69
N GLU A 5 -2.93 13.26 10.95
CA GLU A 5 -4.06 14.08 10.52
C GLU A 5 -4.13 14.14 8.99
N THR A 6 -3.01 14.44 8.33
CA THR A 6 -2.95 14.46 6.85
C THR A 6 -3.36 13.13 6.24
N ARG A 7 -2.94 12.00 6.85
CA ARG A 7 -3.34 10.66 6.43
C ARG A 7 -4.85 10.45 6.55
N ALA A 8 -5.41 10.75 7.73
CA ALA A 8 -6.82 10.53 7.99
C ALA A 8 -7.73 11.44 7.15
N GLU A 9 -7.33 12.69 6.93
CA GLU A 9 -8.17 13.69 6.25
C GLU A 9 -8.03 13.68 4.73
N HIS A 10 -6.88 13.26 4.19
CA HIS A 10 -6.63 13.31 2.74
C HIS A 10 -6.34 11.96 2.11
N ILE A 11 -5.46 11.14 2.72
CA ILE A 11 -4.98 9.91 2.10
C ILE A 11 -6.01 8.77 2.22
N ASP A 12 -6.56 8.55 3.41
CA ASP A 12 -7.56 7.50 3.64
C ASP A 12 -8.83 7.70 2.78
N PRO A 13 -9.40 8.93 2.66
CA PRO A 13 -10.50 9.20 1.73
C PRO A 13 -10.11 8.99 0.27
N ALA A 14 -8.89 9.38 -0.14
CA ALA A 14 -8.43 9.19 -1.51
C ALA A 14 -8.26 7.71 -1.88
N LEU A 15 -7.68 6.91 -0.98
CA LEU A 15 -7.55 5.46 -1.14
C LEU A 15 -8.93 4.81 -1.28
N LYS A 16 -9.89 5.20 -0.43
CA LYS A 16 -11.25 4.69 -0.48
C LYS A 16 -11.98 5.11 -1.75
N ALA A 17 -11.84 6.37 -2.18
CA ALA A 17 -12.41 6.88 -3.42
C ALA A 17 -11.82 6.20 -4.66
N ALA A 18 -10.54 5.84 -4.61
CA ALA A 18 -9.89 5.01 -5.61
C ALA A 18 -10.37 3.55 -5.60
N GLY A 19 -11.10 3.09 -4.57
CA GLY A 19 -11.63 1.73 -4.48
C GLY A 19 -10.83 0.77 -3.60
N TRP A 20 -9.78 1.25 -2.94
CA TRP A 20 -9.03 0.46 -1.97
C TRP A 20 -9.86 0.20 -0.70
N GLY A 21 -9.88 -1.07 -0.25
CA GLY A 21 -10.70 -1.48 0.90
C GLY A 21 -12.21 -1.48 0.67
N VAL A 22 -12.68 -1.13 -0.53
CA VAL A 22 -14.09 -1.14 -0.94
C VAL A 22 -14.36 -2.22 -1.97
N VAL A 23 -13.50 -2.32 -3.00
CA VAL A 23 -13.60 -3.36 -4.03
C VAL A 23 -13.32 -4.73 -3.43
N GLU A 24 -14.06 -5.75 -3.85
CA GLU A 24 -13.85 -7.12 -3.39
C GLU A 24 -12.39 -7.58 -3.58
N GLY A 25 -11.82 -8.19 -2.55
CA GLY A 25 -10.44 -8.65 -2.54
C GLY A 25 -9.41 -7.54 -2.32
N SER A 26 -9.85 -6.28 -2.17
CA SER A 26 -9.00 -5.13 -1.86
C SER A 26 -8.87 -4.92 -0.35
N ARG A 27 -7.65 -4.65 0.14
CA ARG A 27 -7.34 -4.36 1.55
C ARG A 27 -6.28 -3.27 1.66
N ILE A 28 -6.32 -2.52 2.76
CA ILE A 28 -5.32 -1.50 3.10
C ILE A 28 -4.68 -1.93 4.42
N HIS A 29 -3.35 -2.03 4.46
CA HIS A 29 -2.58 -2.16 5.69
C HIS A 29 -1.84 -0.86 5.95
N ARG A 30 -2.11 -0.24 7.09
CA ARG A 30 -1.39 0.95 7.56
C ARG A 30 -0.18 0.54 8.39
N GLU A 31 0.88 1.35 8.31
CA GLU A 31 2.10 1.22 9.14
C GLU A 31 2.66 -0.22 9.12
N TYR A 32 2.68 -0.81 7.93
CA TYR A 32 3.03 -2.20 7.73
C TYR A 32 4.54 -2.42 7.86
N SER A 33 4.94 -3.27 8.80
CA SER A 33 6.34 -3.72 8.91
C SER A 33 6.65 -4.71 7.78
N ILE A 34 7.43 -4.26 6.78
CA ILE A 34 7.87 -5.09 5.65
C ILE A 34 8.95 -6.06 6.12
N THR A 35 9.98 -5.54 6.81
CA THR A 35 11.01 -6.37 7.41
C THR A 35 11.33 -5.94 8.84
N PRO A 36 11.53 -6.89 9.76
CA PRO A 36 11.96 -6.60 11.13
C PRO A 36 13.45 -6.21 11.23
N GLY A 37 14.13 -5.97 10.10
CA GLY A 37 15.57 -5.71 10.03
C GLY A 37 16.44 -6.97 9.98
N ARG A 38 17.66 -6.82 9.46
CA ARG A 38 18.67 -7.89 9.35
C ARG A 38 19.11 -8.36 10.74
N VAL A 39 19.28 -9.67 10.94
CA VAL A 39 19.83 -10.20 12.19
C VAL A 39 21.34 -9.93 12.23
N GLU A 40 21.83 -9.25 13.27
CA GLU A 40 23.24 -8.83 13.41
C GLU A 40 24.00 -9.61 14.50
N GLY A 41 23.31 -10.47 15.27
CA GLY A 41 23.89 -11.25 16.35
C GLY A 41 23.69 -10.62 17.74
N ALA A 42 23.98 -11.37 18.81
CA ALA A 42 23.80 -10.94 20.21
C ALA A 42 22.39 -10.38 20.53
N GLY A 43 21.35 -10.92 19.88
CA GLY A 43 19.96 -10.47 20.05
C GLY A 43 19.62 -9.13 19.36
N ARG A 44 20.55 -8.56 18.58
CA ARG A 44 20.34 -7.28 17.88
C ARG A 44 19.87 -7.50 16.44
N ARG A 45 19.04 -6.56 15.98
CA ARG A 45 18.58 -6.46 14.60
C ARG A 45 18.91 -5.06 14.08
N GLY A 46 19.25 -5.00 12.79
CA GLY A 46 19.41 -3.75 12.06
C GLY A 46 18.07 -3.03 11.86
N LYS A 47 18.10 -1.92 11.11
CA LYS A 47 16.92 -1.07 10.89
C LYS A 47 15.76 -1.85 10.24
N ALA A 48 14.60 -1.83 10.90
CA ALA A 48 13.35 -2.34 10.33
C ALA A 48 12.88 -1.43 9.19
N ILE A 49 12.30 -2.04 8.16
CA ILE A 49 11.67 -1.32 7.06
C ILE A 49 10.17 -1.38 7.27
N THR A 50 9.58 -0.22 7.48
CA THR A 50 8.14 0.00 7.61
C THR A 50 7.65 0.80 6.41
N ALA A 51 6.44 0.50 5.96
CA ALA A 51 5.73 1.30 4.97
C ALA A 51 4.47 1.89 5.60
N ASP A 52 4.15 3.15 5.28
CA ASP A 52 2.95 3.79 5.79
C ASP A 52 1.68 3.15 5.26
N TYR A 53 1.71 2.67 4.02
CA TYR A 53 0.61 1.93 3.41
C TYR A 53 1.11 0.74 2.57
N VAL A 54 0.41 -0.39 2.72
CA VAL A 54 0.50 -1.53 1.81
C VAL A 54 -0.89 -1.85 1.33
N LEU A 55 -1.06 -1.76 0.01
CA LEU A 55 -2.31 -1.99 -0.67
C LEU A 55 -2.31 -3.43 -1.16
N VAL A 56 -3.37 -4.18 -0.90
CA VAL A 56 -3.43 -5.61 -1.23
C VAL A 56 -4.65 -5.87 -2.06
N TYR A 57 -4.48 -6.52 -3.21
CA TYR A 57 -5.59 -6.96 -4.04
C TYR A 57 -5.45 -8.45 -4.33
N ARG A 58 -6.47 -9.24 -4.00
CA ARG A 58 -6.50 -10.72 -4.20
C ARG A 58 -5.20 -11.38 -3.72
N ASN A 59 -4.80 -11.05 -2.49
CA ASN A 59 -3.60 -11.58 -1.84
C ASN A 59 -2.26 -11.14 -2.47
N THR A 60 -2.27 -10.23 -3.43
CA THR A 60 -1.08 -9.63 -4.04
C THR A 60 -0.81 -8.26 -3.41
N LYS A 61 0.39 -8.07 -2.85
CA LYS A 61 0.78 -6.83 -2.18
C LYS A 61 1.39 -5.84 -3.17
N LEU A 62 0.83 -4.64 -3.23
CA LEU A 62 1.44 -3.43 -3.73
C LEU A 62 1.92 -2.61 -2.52
N ALA A 63 3.21 -2.72 -2.21
CA ALA A 63 3.83 -1.80 -1.26
C ALA A 63 4.20 -0.52 -2.02
N VAL A 64 3.62 0.61 -1.64
CA VAL A 64 4.05 1.92 -2.12
C VAL A 64 4.67 2.63 -0.93
N ALA A 65 5.98 2.91 -1.01
CA ALA A 65 6.74 3.48 0.09
C ALA A 65 6.41 4.96 0.37
N ASP A 66 5.93 5.69 -0.63
CA ASP A 66 5.43 7.06 -0.51
C ASP A 66 4.17 7.19 -1.38
N LEU A 67 3.00 7.36 -0.75
CA LEU A 67 1.81 7.73 -1.51
C LEU A 67 1.93 9.22 -1.83
N GLY A 68 2.05 9.54 -3.12
CA GLY A 68 2.03 10.91 -3.64
C GLY A 68 0.65 11.57 -3.48
N ARG A 69 0.32 12.53 -4.34
CA ARG A 69 -0.98 13.22 -4.28
C ARG A 69 -2.14 12.23 -4.47
N PRO A 70 -3.34 12.52 -3.92
CA PRO A 70 -4.55 11.70 -4.09
C PRO A 70 -4.78 11.16 -5.51
N ASP A 71 -4.58 12.00 -6.53
CA ASP A 71 -4.75 11.61 -7.94
C ASP A 71 -3.73 10.56 -8.39
N GLU A 72 -2.49 10.64 -7.90
CA GLU A 72 -1.41 9.70 -8.22
C GLU A 72 -1.71 8.31 -7.62
N ILE A 73 -2.33 8.28 -6.44
CA ILE A 73 -2.77 7.05 -5.77
C ILE A 73 -3.87 6.34 -6.59
N GLY A 74 -4.83 7.10 -7.10
CA GLY A 74 -5.89 6.57 -7.97
C GLY A 74 -5.35 5.98 -9.27
N GLN A 75 -4.34 6.62 -9.87
CA GLN A 75 -3.69 6.11 -11.09
C GLN A 75 -2.93 4.79 -10.84
N VAL A 76 -2.27 4.64 -9.69
CA VAL A 76 -1.61 3.37 -9.32
C VAL A 76 -2.63 2.24 -9.24
N PHE A 77 -3.81 2.47 -8.64
CA PHE A 77 -4.88 1.46 -8.58
C PHE A 77 -5.38 1.07 -9.98
N ALA A 78 -5.78 2.07 -10.77
CA ALA A 78 -6.36 1.83 -12.08
C ALA A 78 -5.35 1.16 -13.05
N GLY A 79 -4.08 1.56 -13.00
CA GLY A 79 -3.00 0.95 -13.76
C GLY A 79 -2.78 -0.51 -13.37
N PHE A 80 -2.76 -0.82 -12.08
CA PHE A 80 -2.60 -2.18 -11.60
C PHE A 80 -3.78 -3.10 -11.95
N GLN A 81 -5.02 -2.59 -11.85
CA GLN A 81 -6.20 -3.34 -12.30
C GLN A 81 -6.09 -3.71 -13.78
N LYS A 82 -5.69 -2.77 -14.64
CA LYS A 82 -5.46 -3.05 -16.07
C LYS A 82 -4.40 -4.12 -16.29
N TYR A 83 -3.28 -4.06 -15.56
CA TYR A 83 -2.22 -5.07 -15.64
C TYR A 83 -2.72 -6.48 -15.30
N LEU A 84 -3.49 -6.62 -14.21
CA LEU A 84 -4.03 -7.93 -13.81
C LEU A 84 -5.07 -8.48 -14.81
N TYR A 85 -5.95 -7.62 -15.34
CA TYR A 85 -6.93 -8.06 -16.34
C TYR A 85 -6.28 -8.40 -17.69
N GLN A 86 -5.22 -7.69 -18.09
CA GLN A 86 -4.46 -8.06 -19.28
C GLN A 86 -3.75 -9.42 -19.11
N GLN A 87 -3.23 -9.74 -17.92
CA GLN A 87 -2.66 -11.07 -17.69
C GLN A 87 -3.71 -12.18 -17.70
N GLN A 88 -4.92 -11.94 -17.18
CA GLN A 88 -6.00 -12.95 -17.23
C GLN A 88 -6.57 -13.16 -18.64
N ALA A 89 -6.49 -12.17 -19.53
CA ALA A 89 -6.92 -12.30 -20.92
C ALA A 89 -5.87 -12.99 -21.83
N ALA A 90 -4.62 -13.09 -21.37
CA ALA A 90 -3.51 -13.70 -22.09
C ALA A 90 -3.19 -15.13 -21.63
N ALA A 91 -4.01 -15.72 -20.74
CA ALA A 91 -3.85 -17.06 -20.18
C ALA A 91 -4.95 -18.01 -20.68
#